data_AF-A0A946YFW4-F1
#
_entry.id   AF-A0A946YFW4-F1
#
_cell.length_a   1.000
_cell.length_b   1.000
_cell.length_c   1.000
_cell.angle_alpha   90.00
_cell.angle_beta   90.00
_cell.angle_gamma   90.00
#
_symmetry.space_group_name_H-M   'P 1'
#
loop_
_entity.id
_entity.type
_entity.pdbx_description
1 polymer ?
#
loop_
_entity_poly.entity_id
_entity_poly.type
_entity_poly.pdbx_seq_one_letter_code
_entity_poly.pdbx_strand_id
1 'polypeptide(L)'
;LGIAMFTRSNDRLVEEQAATPSQPAITKEPETKRKFDFYTLLPELEIVIPQEETQPPKQKPTSSPTTTSKQQTDYKGGYLLQAGSFQQFNEADSLKARLALIGVEANIQSVEVNKTKWHRVQIGPSNDRNALEKLRKRLKSSQIDTILLQAKK
;
A
#
# COMPACT_ATOMS: atom_id res chain seq x y z
N LEU A 1 -6.09 13.72 -56.52
CA LEU A 1 -7.08 14.79 -56.32
C LEU A 1 -8.19 14.19 -55.45
N GLY A 2 -8.09 14.36 -54.14
CA GLY A 2 -9.06 13.84 -53.18
C GLY A 2 -10.03 14.92 -52.78
N ILE A 3 -11.31 14.59 -52.68
CA ILE A 3 -12.33 15.15 -51.76
C ILE A 3 -13.65 14.41 -52.01
N ALA A 4 -14.04 13.50 -51.11
CA ALA A 4 -15.41 13.03 -51.04
C ALA A 4 -16.20 14.05 -50.21
N MET A 5 -17.10 14.78 -50.86
CA MET A 5 -18.07 15.66 -50.20
C MET A 5 -19.25 14.81 -49.72
N PHE A 6 -19.38 14.63 -48.39
CA PHE A 6 -20.58 14.07 -47.80
C PHE A 6 -21.56 15.20 -47.48
N THR A 7 -22.69 15.19 -48.16
CA THR A 7 -23.79 16.14 -48.05
C THR A 7 -24.60 15.89 -46.78
N ARG A 8 -24.68 16.93 -45.95
CA ARG A 8 -25.59 17.10 -44.81
C ARG A 8 -27.02 17.30 -45.31
N SER A 9 -27.96 16.47 -44.87
CA SER A 9 -29.41 16.76 -44.77
C SER A 9 -30.12 15.58 -44.13
N ASN A 10 -30.64 15.74 -42.91
CA ASN A 10 -31.81 14.99 -42.48
C ASN A 10 -32.63 15.87 -41.53
N ASP A 11 -33.44 16.70 -42.19
CA ASP A 11 -34.58 17.39 -41.62
C ASP A 11 -35.68 16.35 -41.34
N ARG A 12 -36.16 16.27 -40.10
CA ARG A 12 -37.48 15.72 -39.81
C ARG A 12 -37.98 16.27 -38.49
N LEU A 13 -38.71 17.37 -38.59
CA LEU A 13 -39.73 17.77 -37.62
C LEU A 13 -40.91 16.80 -37.74
N VAL A 14 -41.27 16.15 -36.65
CA VAL A 14 -42.63 15.62 -36.44
C VAL A 14 -43.01 15.94 -34.99
N GLU A 15 -44.12 16.66 -34.87
CA GLU A 15 -45.00 16.86 -33.72
C GLU A 15 -45.07 15.67 -32.75
N GLU A 16 -45.27 15.92 -31.45
CA GLU A 16 -46.58 15.71 -30.81
C GLU A 16 -46.54 16.10 -29.32
N GLN A 17 -47.48 16.96 -28.94
CA GLN A 17 -47.74 17.36 -27.56
C GLN A 17 -48.64 16.32 -26.86
N ALA A 18 -48.51 16.29 -25.52
CA ALA A 18 -49.51 15.86 -24.54
C ALA A 18 -49.81 14.35 -24.39
N ALA A 19 -49.27 13.74 -23.33
CA ALA A 19 -50.07 12.96 -22.38
C ALA A 19 -49.22 12.58 -21.15
N THR A 20 -49.68 13.01 -19.99
CA THR A 20 -49.26 12.55 -18.65
C THR A 20 -49.51 11.05 -18.50
N PRO A 21 -48.54 10.25 -18.04
CA PRO A 21 -48.86 8.99 -17.37
C PRO A 21 -48.91 9.24 -15.85
N SER A 22 -50.14 9.31 -15.34
CA SER A 22 -50.43 9.11 -13.92
C SER A 22 -50.03 7.67 -13.52
N GLN A 23 -48.95 7.58 -12.74
CA GLN A 23 -48.72 6.78 -11.51
C GLN A 23 -49.04 5.27 -11.51
N PRO A 24 -48.19 4.48 -10.82
CA PRO A 24 -48.70 3.95 -9.56
C PRO A 24 -47.71 4.01 -8.38
N ALA A 25 -48.27 4.33 -7.22
CA ALA A 25 -47.87 3.93 -5.87
C ALA A 25 -46.37 3.73 -5.58
N ILE A 26 -45.76 4.72 -4.92
CA ILE A 26 -44.54 4.52 -4.15
C ILE A 26 -44.88 3.62 -2.96
N THR A 27 -44.69 2.33 -3.15
CA THR A 27 -44.65 1.34 -2.07
C THR A 27 -43.57 1.74 -1.08
N LYS A 28 -44.00 1.97 0.16
CA LYS A 28 -43.15 2.03 1.35
C LYS A 28 -42.45 0.68 1.50
N GLU A 29 -41.15 0.64 1.23
CA GLU A 29 -40.30 -0.45 1.70
C GLU A 29 -39.22 0.14 2.61
N PRO A 30 -39.21 -0.21 3.91
CA PRO A 30 -38.25 0.32 4.85
C PRO A 30 -36.87 -0.25 4.54
N GLU A 31 -35.95 0.68 4.26
CA GLU A 31 -34.50 0.50 4.25
C GLU A 31 -34.09 -0.39 5.44
N THR A 32 -33.80 -1.66 5.14
CA THR A 32 -33.23 -2.59 6.11
C THR A 32 -31.88 -2.01 6.51
N LYS A 33 -31.88 -1.36 7.67
CA LYS A 33 -30.70 -1.07 8.46
C LYS A 33 -30.04 -2.42 8.73
N ARG A 34 -29.10 -2.81 7.88
CA ARG A 34 -28.15 -3.87 8.20
C ARG A 34 -27.30 -3.32 9.35
N LYS A 35 -27.77 -3.57 10.57
CA LYS A 35 -27.02 -3.35 11.79
C LYS A 35 -25.80 -4.27 11.69
N PHE A 36 -24.63 -3.68 11.46
CA PHE A 36 -23.37 -4.38 11.66
C PHE A 36 -23.19 -4.51 13.17
N ASP A 37 -23.44 -5.71 13.72
CA ASP A 37 -23.06 -6.09 15.07
C ASP A 37 -21.53 -6.26 15.12
N PHE A 38 -20.80 -5.14 15.10
CA PHE A 38 -19.35 -5.08 14.95
C PHE A 38 -18.58 -5.27 16.27
N TYR A 39 -19.25 -5.45 17.41
CA TYR A 39 -18.63 -5.48 18.73
C TYR A 39 -19.09 -6.63 19.60
N THR A 40 -19.19 -7.83 19.04
CA THR A 40 -19.32 -9.02 19.86
C THR A 40 -18.15 -9.94 19.57
N LEU A 41 -17.28 -10.03 20.58
CA LEU A 41 -16.19 -11.01 20.76
C LEU A 41 -14.82 -10.61 20.17
N LEU A 42 -14.18 -9.62 20.78
CA LEU A 42 -12.72 -9.70 20.97
C LEU A 42 -12.48 -10.62 22.16
N PRO A 43 -12.09 -11.90 21.97
CA PRO A 43 -11.53 -12.66 23.07
C PRO A 43 -10.21 -12.00 23.49
N GLU A 44 -10.12 -11.62 24.78
CA GLU A 44 -8.84 -11.36 25.45
C GLU A 44 -8.00 -12.63 25.38
N LEU A 45 -7.05 -12.68 24.45
CA LEU A 45 -6.05 -13.73 24.44
C LEU A 45 -4.94 -13.32 25.41
N GLU A 46 -5.06 -13.77 26.65
CA GLU A 46 -3.99 -13.71 27.65
C GLU A 46 -2.76 -14.48 27.12
N ILE A 47 -1.69 -13.77 26.79
CA ILE A 47 -0.42 -14.37 26.39
C ILE A 47 0.38 -14.63 27.67
N VAL A 48 0.31 -15.86 28.16
CA VAL A 48 1.24 -16.40 29.16
C VAL A 48 2.62 -16.46 28.52
N ILE A 49 3.60 -15.76 29.10
CA ILE A 49 5.00 -15.75 28.67
C ILE A 49 5.70 -16.95 29.34
N PRO A 50 6.14 -17.99 28.62
CA PRO A 50 7.05 -18.96 29.19
C PRO A 50 8.42 -18.29 29.34
N GLN A 51 8.86 -18.11 30.59
CA GLN A 51 10.24 -17.81 30.90
C GLN A 51 11.04 -19.08 30.65
N GLU A 52 11.64 -19.20 29.47
CA GLU A 52 12.61 -20.28 29.21
C GLU A 52 14.02 -19.77 29.50
N GLU A 53 14.65 -20.51 30.40
CA GLU A 53 15.89 -20.23 31.08
C GLU A 53 17.10 -20.22 30.13
N THR A 54 18.08 -19.45 30.55
CA THR A 54 19.47 -19.42 30.09
C THR A 54 20.08 -20.81 29.89
N GLN A 55 20.76 -21.02 28.76
CA GLN A 55 22.04 -21.75 28.66
C GLN A 55 22.66 -21.58 27.25
N PRO A 56 23.95 -21.24 27.12
CA PRO A 56 24.62 -21.08 25.83
C PRO A 56 25.34 -22.36 25.40
N PRO A 57 25.33 -22.71 24.10
CA PRO A 57 26.41 -23.47 23.52
C PRO A 57 27.16 -22.71 22.42
N LYS A 58 28.44 -23.07 22.34
CA LYS A 58 29.53 -22.41 21.64
C LYS A 58 29.40 -22.44 20.10
N GLN A 59 29.69 -21.29 19.50
CA GLN A 59 30.43 -21.02 18.25
C GLN A 59 30.43 -22.07 17.12
N LYS A 60 29.89 -21.66 15.95
CA LYS A 60 30.51 -21.82 14.62
C LYS A 60 30.23 -20.55 13.80
N PRO A 61 31.21 -20.01 13.04
CA PRO A 61 31.02 -18.81 12.24
C PRO A 61 30.35 -19.17 10.91
N THR A 62 29.05 -18.98 10.82
CA THR A 62 28.36 -18.86 9.54
C THR A 62 27.76 -17.48 9.46
N SER A 63 28.30 -16.69 8.54
CA SER A 63 27.76 -15.40 8.08
C SER A 63 26.24 -15.42 8.01
N SER A 64 25.63 -14.93 9.07
CA SER A 64 24.22 -14.65 9.22
C SER A 64 24.18 -13.31 9.94
N PRO A 65 23.69 -12.22 9.34
CA PRO A 65 23.28 -11.09 10.15
C PRO A 65 21.99 -11.51 10.87
N THR A 66 22.17 -12.20 11.98
CA THR A 66 21.22 -12.24 13.08
C THR A 66 21.16 -10.83 13.64
N THR A 67 20.07 -10.12 13.41
CA THR A 67 19.31 -9.44 14.45
C THR A 67 18.01 -8.98 13.83
N THR A 68 16.96 -9.74 14.11
CA THR A 68 15.58 -9.25 14.14
C THR A 68 15.49 -8.16 15.21
N SER A 69 16.02 -6.97 14.93
CA SER A 69 15.46 -5.78 15.54
C SER A 69 14.14 -5.58 14.80
N LYS A 70 13.04 -6.04 15.40
CA LYS A 70 11.72 -5.46 15.15
C LYS A 70 11.82 -3.99 15.58
N GLN A 71 12.53 -3.16 14.82
CA GLN A 71 12.32 -1.73 14.78
C GLN A 71 11.00 -1.55 14.03
N GLN A 72 9.93 -1.94 14.70
CA GLN A 72 8.64 -1.30 14.53
C GLN A 72 8.86 0.10 15.09
N THR A 73 9.55 0.93 14.29
CA THR A 73 9.65 2.36 14.55
C THR A 73 8.22 2.85 14.58
N ASP A 74 7.79 3.23 15.79
CA ASP A 74 6.57 3.97 16.06
C ASP A 74 6.67 5.27 15.25
N TYR A 75 6.29 5.20 13.97
CA TYR A 75 6.43 6.29 13.03
C TYR A 75 5.35 7.33 13.38
N LYS A 76 5.59 8.14 14.41
CA LYS A 76 4.70 9.23 14.82
C LYS A 76 4.69 10.30 13.71
N GLY A 77 3.81 10.14 12.73
CA GLY A 77 3.45 11.17 11.75
C GLY A 77 4.51 11.53 10.70
N GLY A 78 5.30 10.57 10.21
CA GLY A 78 6.26 10.78 9.12
C GLY A 78 5.79 10.26 7.75
N TYR A 79 6.47 10.65 6.68
CA TYR A 79 6.33 10.08 5.34
C TYR A 79 7.48 9.11 5.07
N LEU A 80 7.24 8.07 4.28
CA LEU A 80 8.18 6.99 3.96
C LEU A 80 8.19 6.76 2.45
N LEU A 81 9.30 6.28 1.91
CA LEU A 81 9.36 5.82 0.52
C LEU A 81 9.59 4.32 0.48
N GLN A 82 8.64 3.55 -0.05
CA GLN A 82 8.83 2.13 -0.30
C GLN A 82 9.39 1.92 -1.70
N ALA A 83 10.62 1.43 -1.79
CA ALA A 83 11.29 1.14 -3.06
C ALA A 83 11.00 -0.27 -3.60
N GLY A 84 10.50 -1.18 -2.76
CA GLY A 84 10.15 -2.53 -3.20
C GLY A 84 9.66 -3.44 -2.09
N SER A 85 9.19 -4.62 -2.46
CA SER A 85 8.78 -5.69 -1.55
C SER A 85 9.06 -7.03 -2.21
N PHE A 86 9.93 -7.82 -1.59
CA PHE A 86 10.45 -9.06 -2.16
C PHE A 86 10.14 -10.24 -1.23
N GLN A 87 9.96 -11.42 -1.79
CA GLN A 87 9.84 -12.65 -0.99
C GLN A 87 11.21 -13.14 -0.51
N GLN A 88 12.26 -12.92 -1.32
CA GLN A 88 13.62 -13.28 -0.98
C GLN A 88 14.35 -12.11 -0.31
N PHE A 89 15.04 -12.40 0.79
CA PHE A 89 15.86 -11.40 1.47
C PHE A 89 17.00 -10.88 0.58
N ASN A 90 17.62 -11.76 -0.23
CA ASN A 90 18.75 -11.40 -1.09
C ASN A 90 18.38 -10.37 -2.17
N GLU A 91 17.16 -10.45 -2.72
CA GLU A 91 16.65 -9.44 -3.67
C GLU A 91 16.45 -8.07 -3.00
N ALA A 92 15.92 -8.07 -1.77
CA ALA A 92 15.75 -6.86 -0.98
C ALA A 92 17.11 -6.24 -0.60
N ASP A 93 18.08 -7.06 -0.22
CA ASP A 93 19.45 -6.64 0.12
C ASP A 93 20.19 -6.09 -1.09
N SER A 94 20.04 -6.74 -2.26
CA SER A 94 20.58 -6.24 -3.52
C SER A 94 20.02 -4.86 -3.88
N LEU A 95 18.71 -4.63 -3.69
CA LEU A 95 18.12 -3.31 -3.92
C LEU A 95 18.64 -2.28 -2.91
N LYS A 96 18.75 -2.64 -1.63
CA LYS A 96 19.33 -1.79 -0.59
C LYS A 96 20.77 -1.40 -0.92
N ALA A 97 21.59 -2.35 -1.39
CA ALA A 97 22.96 -2.08 -1.82
C ALA A 97 23.01 -1.11 -3.00
N ARG A 98 22.14 -1.28 -4.01
CA ARG A 98 22.02 -0.32 -5.13
C ARG A 98 21.63 1.08 -4.66
N LEU A 99 20.71 1.18 -3.70
CA LEU A 99 20.34 2.45 -3.08
C LEU A 99 21.52 3.07 -2.33
N ALA A 100 22.29 2.28 -1.58
CA ALA A 100 23.47 2.75 -0.88
C ALA A 100 24.55 3.29 -1.84
N LEU A 101 24.74 2.66 -3.01
CA LEU A 101 25.69 3.13 -4.04
C LEU A 101 25.37 4.53 -4.57
N ILE A 102 24.09 4.93 -4.60
CA ILE A 102 23.66 6.27 -5.01
C ILE A 102 23.50 7.24 -3.82
N GLY A 103 23.96 6.83 -2.64
CA GLY A 103 23.92 7.61 -1.41
C GLY A 103 22.54 7.68 -0.76
N VAL A 104 21.68 6.68 -0.99
CA VAL A 104 20.33 6.61 -0.40
C VAL A 104 20.31 5.49 0.62
N GLU A 105 20.06 5.86 1.88
CA GLU A 105 19.94 4.89 2.96
C GLU A 105 18.56 4.25 2.96
N ALA A 106 18.53 2.91 2.94
CA ALA A 106 17.30 2.13 2.99
C ALA A 106 17.37 1.06 4.08
N ASN A 107 16.22 0.77 4.66
CA ASN A 107 15.99 -0.26 5.66
C ASN A 107 15.15 -1.41 5.06
N ILE A 108 15.42 -2.64 5.50
CA ILE A 108 14.62 -3.81 5.11
C ILE A 108 13.74 -4.19 6.30
N GLN A 109 12.43 -4.05 6.13
CA GLN A 109 11.45 -4.52 7.10
C GLN A 109 10.89 -5.87 6.67
N SER A 110 11.02 -6.87 7.55
CA SER A 110 10.42 -8.18 7.34
C SER A 110 9.04 -8.22 7.97
N VAL A 111 8.01 -8.42 7.16
CA VAL A 111 6.62 -8.50 7.60
C VAL A 111 5.97 -9.75 7.04
N GLU A 112 5.11 -10.39 7.82
CA GLU A 112 4.33 -11.53 7.37
C GLU A 112 2.91 -11.07 7.03
N VAL A 113 2.48 -11.32 5.80
CA VAL A 113 1.16 -10.93 5.28
C VAL A 113 0.52 -12.16 4.66
N ASN A 114 -0.66 -12.57 5.16
CA ASN A 114 -1.36 -13.76 4.69
C ASN A 114 -0.49 -15.05 4.72
N LYS A 115 0.32 -15.23 5.78
CA LYS A 115 1.30 -16.34 5.94
C LYS A 115 2.46 -16.33 4.93
N THR A 116 2.59 -15.28 4.13
CA THR A 116 3.75 -15.06 3.26
C THR A 116 4.67 -14.02 3.88
N LYS A 117 5.96 -14.35 4.01
CA LYS A 117 6.98 -13.43 4.47
C LYS A 117 7.42 -12.50 3.33
N TRP A 118 7.39 -11.21 3.61
CA TRP A 118 7.81 -10.16 2.69
C TRP A 118 8.92 -9.32 3.32
N HIS A 119 9.90 -8.96 2.51
CA HIS A 119 11.00 -8.08 2.84
C HIS A 119 10.81 -6.76 2.08
N ARG A 120 10.36 -5.73 2.80
CA ARG A 120 10.06 -4.40 2.25
C ARG A 120 11.29 -3.52 2.36
N VAL A 121 11.71 -2.94 1.24
CA VAL A 121 12.80 -1.96 1.21
C VAL A 121 12.20 -0.57 1.33
N GLN A 122 12.49 0.10 2.43
CA GLN A 122 11.92 1.41 2.77
C GLN A 122 13.04 2.42 3.02
N ILE A 123 12.88 3.62 2.50
CA ILE A 123 13.74 4.77 2.76
C ILE A 123 13.01 5.60 3.81
N GLY A 124 13.79 6.00 4.84
CA GLY A 124 13.33 6.31 6.19
C GLY A 124 12.18 7.32 6.36
N PRO A 125 11.77 7.55 7.61
CA PRO A 125 10.72 8.50 7.91
C PRO A 125 11.25 9.93 7.72
N SER A 126 10.57 10.73 6.92
CA SER A 126 10.82 12.17 6.76
C SER A 126 9.55 12.95 7.11
N ASN A 127 9.71 14.07 7.81
CA ASN A 127 8.61 14.98 8.12
C ASN A 127 8.23 15.85 6.89
N ASP A 128 9.07 15.88 5.86
CA ASP A 128 8.87 16.67 4.66
C ASP A 128 8.49 15.80 3.46
N ARG A 129 7.25 15.99 2.99
CA ARG A 129 6.71 15.31 1.80
C ARG A 129 7.40 15.76 0.51
N ASN A 130 7.73 17.05 0.38
CA ASN A 130 8.35 17.60 -0.82
C ASN A 130 9.76 17.04 -1.03
N ALA A 131 10.52 16.89 0.05
CA ALA A 131 11.84 16.26 0.05
C ALA A 131 11.76 14.81 -0.48
N LEU A 132 10.79 14.04 -0.01
CA LEU A 132 10.56 12.66 -0.48
C LEU A 132 10.12 12.59 -1.94
N GLU A 133 9.26 13.50 -2.40
CA GLU A 133 8.86 13.56 -3.81
C GLU A 133 10.03 13.92 -4.72
N LYS A 134 10.94 14.81 -4.29
CA LYS A 134 12.20 15.09 -4.99
C LYS A 134 13.09 13.84 -5.05
N LEU A 135 13.26 13.16 -3.92
CA LEU A 135 14.03 11.92 -3.85
C LEU A 135 13.45 10.84 -4.75
N ARG A 136 12.14 10.65 -4.73
CA ARG A 136 11.41 9.75 -5.63
C ARG A 136 11.69 10.04 -7.10
N LYS A 137 11.66 11.31 -7.52
CA LYS A 137 11.98 11.70 -8.89
C LYS A 137 13.41 11.34 -9.26
N ARG A 138 14.37 11.58 -8.36
CA ARG A 138 15.79 11.20 -8.55
C ARG A 138 15.97 9.68 -8.67
N LEU A 139 15.29 8.91 -7.82
CA LEU A 139 15.32 7.44 -7.85
C LEU A 139 14.71 6.89 -9.15
N LYS A 140 13.64 7.52 -9.64
CA LYS A 140 13.02 7.17 -10.92
C LYS A 140 13.98 7.34 -12.10
N SER A 141 14.84 8.36 -12.09
CA SER A 141 15.90 8.53 -13.10
C SER A 141 16.94 7.40 -13.08
N SER A 142 17.07 6.69 -11.96
CA SER A 142 17.91 5.49 -11.81
C SER A 142 17.12 4.19 -12.03
N GLN A 143 15.92 4.27 -12.63
CA GLN A 143 15.01 3.14 -12.85
C GLN A 143 14.57 2.41 -11.57
N ILE A 144 14.56 3.13 -10.45
CA ILE A 144 14.04 2.61 -9.17
C ILE A 144 12.67 3.24 -8.95
N ASP A 145 11.63 2.46 -9.19
CA ASP A 145 10.26 2.87 -8.88
C ASP A 145 9.99 2.80 -7.38
N THR A 146 9.31 3.81 -6.87
CA THR A 146 9.01 3.91 -5.45
C THR A 146 7.60 4.41 -5.18
N ILE A 147 7.02 3.97 -4.07
CA ILE A 147 5.71 4.37 -3.57
C ILE A 147 5.90 5.26 -2.34
N LEU A 148 5.24 6.42 -2.31
CA LEU A 148 5.20 7.28 -1.14
C LEU A 148 4.11 6.80 -0.18
N LEU A 149 4.46 6.54 1.07
CA LEU A 149 3.56 6.15 2.13
C LEU A 149 3.53 7.23 3.21
N GLN A 150 2.37 7.47 3.81
CA GLN A 150 2.26 8.28 5.02
C GLN A 150 2.15 7.32 6.20
N ALA A 151 3.04 7.44 7.17
CA ALA A 151 2.90 6.74 8.43
C ALA A 151 1.69 7.33 9.18
N LYS A 152 0.71 6.48 9.47
CA LYS A 152 -0.40 6.87 10.32
C LYS A 152 0.13 7.11 11.74
N LYS A 153 -0.34 8.21 12.33
CA LYS A 153 -0.09 8.62 13.70
C LYS A 153 -0.95 7.80 14.67
#